data_AF-A0A7R9BCX6-F1
#
_entry.id   AF-A0A7R9BCX6-F1
#
_cell.length_a   1.000
_cell.length_b   1.000
_cell.length_c   1.000
_cell.angle_alpha   90.00
_cell.angle_beta   90.00
_cell.angle_gamma   90.00
#
_symmetry.space_group_name_H-M   'P 1'
#
loop_
_entity.id
_entity.type
_entity.pdbx_description
1 polymer ?
#
loop_
_entity_poly.entity_id
_entity_poly.type
_entity_poly.pdbx_seq_one_letter_code
_entity_poly.pdbx_strand_id
1 'polypeptide(L)'
;MSQIIGVKKPLCHTNSFTGEKLPQYGVESPHEEELGKCLVEIDRWGIDIFRIGELSNNRPLTAVAYAAFQSRELLKTFMIPPKTFVTFMMTLEDHYVKDNPFHNSMHAADVTQSTHVLLNTPALESVFTPLEIMAALFAATIHDVDHPGLTNQFLINSSE
;
A
#
# COMPACT_ATOMS: atom_id res chain seq x y z
N MET A 1 21.67 16.80 21.49
CA MET A 1 21.70 16.49 20.05
C MET A 1 21.13 15.09 19.92
N SER A 2 19.84 14.99 19.62
CA SER A 2 19.16 13.70 19.45
C SER A 2 19.60 13.11 18.12
N GLN A 3 20.46 12.11 18.15
CA GLN A 3 20.76 11.32 16.95
C GLN A 3 19.55 10.43 16.70
N ILE A 4 18.88 10.64 15.56
CA ILE A 4 17.91 9.68 15.04
C ILE A 4 18.73 8.44 14.67
N ILE A 5 18.67 7.39 15.49
CA ILE A 5 19.31 6.09 15.22
C ILE A 5 18.38 5.31 14.26
N GLY A 6 18.07 5.92 13.12
CA GLY A 6 17.32 5.29 12.06
C GLY A 6 18.25 4.40 11.24
N VAL A 7 17.95 3.10 11.26
CA VAL A 7 18.33 2.10 10.25
C VAL A 7 19.78 1.59 10.29
N LYS A 8 19.98 0.52 11.08
CA LYS A 8 21.07 -0.45 10.91
C LYS A 8 20.62 -1.75 10.21
N LYS A 9 19.56 -1.71 9.39
CA LYS A 9 19.36 -2.76 8.39
C LYS A 9 20.04 -2.30 7.10
N PRO A 10 21.02 -3.06 6.57
CA PRO A 10 21.48 -2.82 5.21
C PRO A 10 20.24 -2.77 4.31
N LEU A 11 20.12 -1.74 3.46
CA LEU A 11 19.20 -1.77 2.34
C LEU A 11 19.64 -2.94 1.44
N CYS A 12 19.16 -4.14 1.74
CA CYS A 12 19.23 -5.21 0.79
C CYS A 12 18.26 -4.83 -0.31
N HIS A 13 18.72 -4.79 -1.56
CA HIS A 13 17.87 -4.77 -2.74
C HIS A 13 17.11 -6.10 -2.83
N THR A 14 16.26 -6.38 -1.85
CA THR A 14 15.44 -7.58 -1.80
C THR A 14 14.09 -7.20 -2.38
N ASN A 15 13.72 -7.89 -3.46
CA ASN A 15 12.38 -7.89 -4.05
C ASN A 15 12.07 -6.80 -5.08
N SER A 16 13.07 -6.39 -5.89
CA SER A 16 12.71 -5.86 -7.20
C SER A 16 12.08 -6.97 -8.03
N PHE A 17 10.89 -6.74 -8.58
CA PHE A 17 10.23 -7.66 -9.49
C PHE A 17 11.16 -8.00 -10.68
N THR A 18 11.70 -9.21 -10.71
CA THR A 18 12.65 -9.70 -11.72
C THR A 18 11.98 -10.38 -12.91
N GLY A 19 10.66 -10.60 -12.85
CA GLY A 19 9.92 -11.26 -13.92
C GLY A 19 9.92 -10.45 -15.22
N GLU A 20 9.87 -11.16 -16.35
CA GLU A 20 9.78 -10.56 -17.69
C GLU A 20 8.44 -9.86 -17.92
N LYS A 21 7.37 -10.32 -17.25
CA LYS A 21 5.99 -9.83 -17.42
C LYS A 21 5.38 -9.43 -16.08
N LEU A 22 4.87 -8.19 -15.99
CA LEU A 22 4.19 -7.70 -14.79
C LEU A 22 2.95 -8.59 -14.46
N PRO A 23 2.76 -9.03 -13.20
CA PRO A 23 1.56 -9.78 -12.79
C PRO A 23 0.31 -8.92 -12.95
N GLN A 24 -0.84 -9.55 -13.20
CA GLN A 24 -2.09 -8.84 -13.49
C GLN A 24 -2.50 -7.88 -12.37
N TYR A 25 -2.31 -8.29 -11.11
CA TYR A 25 -2.66 -7.50 -9.93
C TYR A 25 -1.44 -6.92 -9.21
N GLY A 26 -0.32 -6.78 -9.92
CA GLY A 26 0.93 -6.24 -9.38
C GLY A 26 1.69 -7.19 -8.44
N VAL A 27 1.11 -8.33 -8.08
CA VAL A 27 1.70 -9.35 -7.21
C VAL A 27 1.56 -10.73 -7.87
N GLU A 28 2.55 -11.59 -7.69
CA GLU A 28 2.42 -13.00 -8.07
C GLU A 28 1.59 -13.75 -7.04
N SER A 29 0.61 -14.52 -7.48
CA SER A 29 -0.23 -15.33 -6.61
C SER A 29 -0.65 -16.64 -7.29
N PRO A 30 -0.64 -17.78 -6.57
CA PRO A 30 -1.24 -19.02 -7.05
C PRO A 30 -2.78 -18.96 -7.09
N HIS A 31 -3.40 -17.93 -6.52
CA HIS A 31 -4.84 -17.71 -6.43
C HIS A 31 -5.27 -16.46 -7.20
N GLU A 32 -4.70 -16.23 -8.39
CA GLU A 32 -4.91 -15.02 -9.18
C GLU A 32 -6.39 -14.77 -9.49
N GLU A 33 -7.18 -15.82 -9.76
CA GLU A 33 -8.61 -15.69 -10.05
C GLU A 33 -9.41 -15.24 -8.82
N GLU A 34 -9.20 -15.85 -7.66
CA GLU A 34 -9.87 -15.45 -6.42
C GLU A 34 -9.44 -14.06 -5.95
N LEU A 35 -8.14 -13.73 -6.10
CA LEU A 35 -7.64 -12.39 -5.81
C LEU A 35 -8.34 -11.35 -6.69
N GLY A 36 -8.47 -11.65 -7.98
CA GLY A 36 -9.20 -10.80 -8.93
C GLY A 36 -10.65 -10.56 -8.52
N LYS A 37 -11.36 -11.59 -8.08
CA LYS A 37 -12.75 -11.47 -7.58
C LYS A 37 -12.84 -10.52 -6.39
N CYS A 38 -11.86 -10.53 -5.49
CA CYS A 38 -11.82 -9.59 -4.36
C CYS A 38 -11.51 -8.17 -4.81
N LEU A 39 -10.54 -7.99 -5.73
CA LEU A 39 -10.09 -6.67 -6.19
C LEU A 39 -11.08 -5.99 -7.16
N VAL A 40 -12.01 -6.71 -7.79
CA VAL A 40 -13.11 -6.10 -8.55
C VAL A 40 -14.02 -5.27 -7.64
N GLU A 41 -14.12 -5.61 -6.35
CA GLU A 41 -14.97 -4.91 -5.38
C GLU A 41 -14.25 -3.73 -4.71
N ILE A 42 -13.09 -3.29 -5.21
CA ILE A 42 -12.23 -2.27 -4.57
C ILE A 42 -12.94 -0.92 -4.35
N ASP A 43 -13.99 -0.62 -5.11
CA ASP A 43 -14.80 0.60 -4.97
C ASP A 43 -15.86 0.52 -3.85
N ARG A 44 -15.98 -0.62 -3.16
CA ARG A 44 -17.01 -0.84 -2.15
C ARG A 44 -16.46 -0.75 -0.74
N TRP A 45 -17.26 -0.21 0.18
CA TRP A 45 -16.95 -0.30 1.61
C TRP A 45 -17.10 -1.73 2.11
N GLY A 46 -16.21 -2.15 3.03
CA GLY A 46 -16.30 -3.44 3.71
C GLY A 46 -15.78 -4.64 2.90
N ILE A 47 -14.81 -4.42 2.00
CA ILE A 47 -14.08 -5.54 1.40
C ILE A 47 -13.28 -6.30 2.47
N ASP A 48 -13.04 -7.58 2.23
CA ASP A 48 -12.23 -8.40 3.14
C ASP A 48 -10.74 -8.23 2.83
N ILE A 49 -10.11 -7.26 3.51
CA ILE A 49 -8.69 -6.98 3.36
C ILE A 49 -7.79 -8.13 3.84
N PHE A 50 -8.26 -8.91 4.82
CA PHE A 50 -7.55 -10.08 5.34
C PHE A 50 -7.49 -11.16 4.26
N ARG A 51 -8.61 -11.41 3.59
CA ARG A 51 -8.69 -12.35 2.48
C ARG A 51 -7.79 -11.93 1.31
N ILE A 52 -7.73 -10.64 1.00
CA ILE A 52 -6.78 -10.12 0.01
C ILE A 52 -5.34 -10.39 0.46
N GLY A 53 -5.02 -10.21 1.75
CA GLY A 53 -3.70 -10.54 2.30
C GLY A 53 -3.29 -12.00 2.09
N GLU A 54 -4.20 -12.94 2.38
CA GLU A 54 -3.99 -14.37 2.13
C GLU A 54 -3.77 -14.67 0.64
N LEU A 55 -4.63 -14.13 -0.21
CA LEU A 55 -4.62 -14.39 -1.65
C LEU A 55 -3.50 -13.66 -2.40
N SER A 56 -2.88 -12.64 -1.81
CA SER A 56 -1.78 -11.86 -2.41
C SER A 56 -0.40 -12.31 -1.96
N ASN A 57 -0.28 -13.47 -1.30
CA ASN A 57 0.96 -13.97 -0.72
C ASN A 57 1.57 -12.98 0.30
N ASN A 58 0.72 -12.47 1.20
CA ASN A 58 1.05 -11.44 2.18
C ASN A 58 1.59 -10.14 1.55
N ARG A 59 1.01 -9.75 0.41
CA ARG A 59 1.25 -8.46 -0.26
C ARG A 59 -0.03 -7.63 -0.44
N PRO A 60 -0.87 -7.47 0.60
CA PRO A 60 -2.14 -6.77 0.46
C PRO A 60 -1.96 -5.32 0.02
N LEU A 61 -0.95 -4.60 0.53
CA LEU A 61 -0.75 -3.18 0.22
C LEU A 61 -0.38 -3.00 -1.26
N THR A 62 0.54 -3.81 -1.77
CA THR A 62 0.94 -3.75 -3.19
C THR A 62 -0.23 -4.05 -4.10
N ALA A 63 -1.00 -5.11 -3.83
CA ALA A 63 -2.15 -5.50 -4.65
C ALA A 63 -3.26 -4.43 -4.66
N VAL A 64 -3.63 -3.93 -3.48
CA VAL A 64 -4.66 -2.90 -3.31
C VAL A 64 -4.25 -1.59 -3.95
N ALA A 65 -3.03 -1.12 -3.70
CA ALA A 65 -2.55 0.13 -4.28
C ALA A 65 -2.47 0.03 -5.80
N TYR A 66 -1.99 -1.09 -6.34
CA TYR A 66 -1.95 -1.28 -7.79
C TYR A 66 -3.35 -1.26 -8.41
N ALA A 67 -4.33 -1.94 -7.80
CA ALA A 67 -5.73 -1.91 -8.25
C ALA A 67 -6.33 -0.49 -8.19
N ALA A 68 -6.19 0.21 -7.06
CA ALA A 68 -6.72 1.56 -6.87
C ALA A 68 -6.12 2.57 -7.86
N PHE A 69 -4.79 2.55 -8.07
CA PHE A 69 -4.12 3.49 -8.96
C PHE A 69 -4.40 3.19 -10.44
N GLN A 70 -4.57 1.91 -10.81
CA GLN A 70 -4.98 1.52 -12.16
C GLN A 70 -6.44 1.91 -12.46
N SER A 71 -7.36 1.66 -11.53
CA SER A 71 -8.80 1.98 -11.70
C SER A 71 -9.06 3.47 -11.98
N ARG A 72 -8.17 4.34 -11.49
CA ARG A 72 -8.22 5.81 -11.66
C ARG A 72 -7.33 6.33 -12.79
N GLU A 73 -6.72 5.44 -13.57
CA GLU A 73 -5.72 5.77 -14.60
C GLU A 73 -4.54 6.64 -14.11
N LEU A 74 -4.22 6.64 -12.81
CA LEU A 74 -3.22 7.54 -12.24
C LEU A 74 -1.81 7.26 -12.78
N LEU A 75 -1.47 6.00 -13.00
CA LEU A 75 -0.17 5.64 -13.56
C LEU A 75 0.02 6.23 -14.97
N LYS A 76 -1.04 6.24 -15.78
CA LYS A 76 -1.03 6.83 -17.12
C LYS A 76 -1.00 8.35 -17.06
N THR A 77 -1.85 8.96 -16.23
CA THR A 77 -1.91 10.43 -16.04
C THR A 77 -0.57 11.02 -15.63
N PHE A 78 0.16 10.33 -14.75
CA PHE A 78 1.46 10.78 -14.23
C PHE A 78 2.67 10.14 -14.92
N MET A 79 2.46 9.39 -16.02
CA MET A 79 3.51 8.72 -16.79
C MET A 79 4.43 7.83 -15.93
N ILE A 80 3.85 7.13 -14.94
CA ILE A 80 4.56 6.22 -14.05
C ILE A 80 4.55 4.83 -14.69
N PRO A 81 5.72 4.25 -15.06
CA PRO A 81 5.76 2.89 -15.56
C PRO A 81 5.22 1.90 -14.51
N PRO A 82 4.29 0.99 -14.85
CA PRO A 82 3.71 0.05 -13.89
C PRO A 82 4.75 -0.78 -13.13
N LYS A 83 5.84 -1.18 -13.79
CA LYS A 83 6.96 -1.89 -13.15
C LYS A 83 7.66 -1.04 -12.08
N THR A 84 7.83 0.26 -12.31
CA THR A 84 8.40 1.19 -11.33
C THR A 84 7.48 1.32 -10.13
N PHE A 85 6.18 1.48 -10.36
CA PHE A 85 5.19 1.57 -9.28
C PHE A 85 5.17 0.29 -8.42
N VAL A 86 5.06 -0.89 -9.04
CA VAL A 86 5.05 -2.17 -8.31
C VAL A 86 6.36 -2.38 -7.53
N THR A 87 7.51 -2.03 -8.12
CA THR A 87 8.80 -2.15 -7.43
C THR A 87 8.86 -1.24 -6.19
N PHE A 88 8.37 0.00 -6.32
CA PHE A 88 8.28 0.92 -5.19
C PHE A 88 7.33 0.38 -4.12
N MET A 89 6.14 -0.08 -4.49
CA MET A 89 5.14 -0.61 -3.56
C MET A 89 5.61 -1.87 -2.84
N MET A 90 6.29 -2.79 -3.53
CA MET A 90 6.90 -3.98 -2.88
C MET A 90 7.95 -3.56 -1.85
N THR A 91 8.79 -2.57 -2.20
CA THR A 91 9.80 -2.03 -1.28
C THR A 91 9.14 -1.35 -0.07
N LEU A 92 8.13 -0.52 -0.29
CA LEU A 92 7.36 0.14 0.77
C LEU A 92 6.71 -0.88 1.70
N GLU A 93 6.06 -1.91 1.15
CA GLU A 93 5.42 -2.97 1.92
C GLU A 93 6.44 -3.79 2.74
N ASP A 94 7.66 -3.98 2.25
CA ASP A 94 8.75 -4.60 3.01
C ASP A 94 9.22 -3.76 4.21
N HIS A 95 8.94 -2.46 4.23
CA HIS A 95 9.27 -1.56 5.36
C HIS A 95 8.15 -1.46 6.41
N TYR A 96 6.99 -2.08 6.19
CA TYR A 96 6.04 -2.30 7.28
C TYR A 96 6.49 -3.48 8.15
N VAL A 97 6.53 -3.27 9.47
CA VAL A 97 7.00 -4.27 10.43
C VAL A 97 5.98 -5.41 10.54
N LYS A 98 6.30 -6.58 9.99
CA LYS A 98 5.38 -7.74 9.92
C LYS A 98 4.92 -8.25 11.29
N ASP A 99 5.78 -8.16 12.30
CA ASP A 99 5.47 -8.62 13.66
C ASP A 99 4.64 -7.60 14.46
N ASN A 100 4.41 -6.40 13.92
CA ASN A 100 3.49 -5.44 14.52
C ASN A 100 2.05 -5.92 14.31
N PRO A 101 1.26 -6.17 15.38
CA PRO A 101 -0.05 -6.81 15.25
C PRO A 101 -1.11 -5.92 14.58
N PHE A 102 -0.89 -4.61 14.47
CA PHE A 102 -1.85 -3.68 13.87
C PHE A 102 -1.24 -2.78 12.80
N HIS A 103 -0.27 -1.92 13.14
CA HIS A 103 0.32 -0.96 12.16
C HIS A 103 1.34 -1.67 11.24
N ASN A 104 0.83 -2.60 10.44
CA ASN A 104 1.55 -3.38 9.43
C ASN A 104 0.95 -3.08 8.04
N SER A 105 1.43 -3.75 6.99
CA SER A 105 0.99 -3.45 5.61
C SER A 105 -0.48 -3.77 5.35
N MET A 106 -1.10 -4.63 6.15
CA MET A 106 -2.53 -4.92 6.05
C MET A 106 -3.37 -3.72 6.49
N HIS A 107 -2.98 -3.05 7.57
CA HIS A 107 -3.62 -1.79 7.97
C HIS A 107 -3.43 -0.70 6.92
N ALA A 108 -2.22 -0.55 6.37
CA ALA A 108 -1.98 0.39 5.29
C ALA A 108 -2.83 0.10 4.04
N ALA A 109 -3.02 -1.19 3.70
CA ALA A 109 -3.88 -1.59 2.60
C ALA A 109 -5.35 -1.20 2.85
N ASP A 110 -5.85 -1.45 4.07
CA ASP A 110 -7.20 -1.07 4.50
C ASP A 110 -7.43 0.45 4.42
N VAL A 111 -6.49 1.25 4.93
CA VAL A 111 -6.57 2.73 4.87
C VAL A 111 -6.48 3.22 3.42
N THR A 112 -5.62 2.61 2.59
CA THR A 112 -5.51 2.95 1.17
C THR A 112 -6.82 2.70 0.43
N GLN A 113 -7.44 1.53 0.64
CA GLN A 113 -8.70 1.20 0.00
C GLN A 113 -9.87 2.04 0.54
N SER A 114 -9.91 2.27 1.85
CA SER A 114 -10.92 3.13 2.47
C SER A 114 -10.84 4.56 1.93
N THR A 115 -9.63 5.10 1.78
CA THR A 115 -9.40 6.43 1.17
C THR A 115 -9.86 6.44 -0.29
N HIS A 116 -9.58 5.38 -1.04
CA HIS A 116 -10.07 5.20 -2.40
C HIS A 116 -11.60 5.22 -2.47
N VAL A 117 -12.31 4.52 -1.58
CA VAL A 117 -13.79 4.55 -1.55
C VAL A 117 -14.31 5.94 -1.20
N LEU A 118 -13.73 6.59 -0.18
CA LEU A 118 -14.18 7.92 0.26
C LEU A 118 -14.01 8.98 -0.84
N LEU A 119 -12.92 8.93 -1.60
CA LEU A 119 -12.68 9.81 -2.76
C LEU A 119 -13.68 9.58 -3.90
N ASN A 120 -14.37 8.44 -3.95
CA ASN A 120 -15.44 8.15 -4.93
C ASN A 120 -16.84 8.54 -4.43
N THR A 121 -16.96 9.21 -3.27
CA THR A 121 -18.26 9.68 -2.78
C THR A 121 -18.88 10.67 -3.79
N PRO A 122 -20.17 10.53 -4.16
CA PRO A 122 -20.80 11.43 -5.15
C PRO A 122 -20.72 12.92 -4.80
N ALA A 123 -20.72 13.26 -3.52
CA ALA A 123 -20.57 14.65 -3.05
C ALA A 123 -19.18 15.25 -3.35
N LEU A 124 -18.19 14.44 -3.69
CA LEU A 124 -16.80 14.83 -3.99
C LEU A 124 -16.46 14.67 -5.48
N GLU A 125 -17.46 14.35 -6.32
CA GLU A 125 -17.25 14.21 -7.76
C GLU A 125 -16.71 15.51 -8.36
N SER A 126 -15.60 15.41 -9.11
CA SER A 126 -14.89 16.53 -9.73
C SER A 126 -14.38 17.64 -8.78
N VAL A 127 -14.37 17.40 -7.47
CA VAL A 127 -13.85 18.36 -6.49
C VAL A 127 -12.32 18.40 -6.48
N PHE A 128 -11.69 17.22 -6.54
CA PHE A 128 -10.24 17.07 -6.45
C PHE A 128 -9.59 16.92 -7.82
N THR A 129 -8.42 17.53 -7.98
CA THR A 129 -7.54 17.32 -9.12
C THR A 129 -6.92 15.92 -9.10
N PRO A 130 -6.42 15.41 -10.24
CA PRO A 130 -5.69 14.14 -10.27
C PRO A 130 -4.48 14.11 -9.33
N LEU A 131 -3.84 15.26 -9.09
CA LEU A 131 -2.67 15.35 -8.20
C LEU A 131 -3.08 15.24 -6.73
N GLU A 132 -4.20 15.83 -6.32
CA GLU A 132 -4.71 15.71 -4.96
C GLU A 132 -5.18 14.28 -4.66
N ILE A 133 -5.82 13.62 -5.65
CA ILE A 133 -6.18 12.21 -5.55
C ILE A 133 -4.93 11.33 -5.42
N MET A 134 -3.92 11.55 -6.28
CA MET A 134 -2.62 10.87 -6.19
C MET A 134 -1.98 11.07 -4.82
N ALA A 135 -1.95 12.31 -4.31
CA ALA A 135 -1.36 12.63 -3.03
C ALA A 135 -2.09 11.96 -1.85
N ALA A 136 -3.43 11.96 -1.86
CA ALA A 136 -4.23 11.33 -0.81
C ALA A 136 -4.03 9.82 -0.77
N LEU A 137 -4.06 9.15 -1.93
CA LEU A 137 -3.82 7.70 -1.99
C LEU A 137 -2.37 7.36 -1.63
N PHE A 138 -1.39 8.12 -2.11
CA PHE A 138 0.01 7.91 -1.76
C PHE A 138 0.26 8.14 -0.26
N ALA A 139 -0.35 9.17 0.35
CA ALA A 139 -0.26 9.39 1.78
C ALA A 139 -0.79 8.19 2.56
N ALA A 140 -1.94 7.63 2.15
CA ALA A 140 -2.52 6.45 2.78
C ALA A 140 -1.59 5.22 2.72
N THR A 141 -0.87 5.01 1.61
CA THR A 141 0.05 3.85 1.49
C THR A 141 1.27 3.96 2.40
N ILE A 142 1.73 5.17 2.73
CA ILE A 142 2.97 5.39 3.50
C ILE A 142 2.76 5.79 4.97
N HIS A 143 1.53 6.08 5.41
CA HIS A 143 1.30 6.84 6.64
C HIS A 143 1.90 6.23 7.92
N ASP A 144 2.01 4.91 7.98
CA ASP A 144 2.49 4.14 9.14
C ASP A 144 3.71 3.25 8.80
N VAL A 145 4.41 3.55 7.69
CA VAL A 145 5.61 2.77 7.33
C VAL A 145 6.65 2.83 8.47
N ASP A 146 7.29 1.70 8.75
CA ASP A 146 8.29 1.54 9.84
C ASP A 146 7.73 1.77 11.26
N HIS A 147 6.41 1.70 11.46
CA HIS A 147 5.81 1.89 12.79
C HIS A 147 6.27 0.79 13.78
N PRO A 148 6.88 1.15 14.94
CA PRO A 148 7.52 0.19 15.86
C PRO A 148 6.53 -0.59 16.75
N GLY A 149 5.25 -0.30 16.65
CA GLY A 149 4.19 -0.88 17.49
C GLY A 149 4.05 -0.20 18.84
N LEU A 150 4.66 0.97 18.99
CA LEU A 150 4.69 1.78 20.21
C LEU A 150 4.06 3.13 19.93
N THR A 151 3.46 3.74 20.96
CA THR A 151 2.89 5.09 20.82
C THR A 151 3.97 6.15 20.90
N ASN A 152 3.71 7.34 20.35
CA ASN A 152 4.58 8.50 20.49
C ASN A 152 4.96 8.78 21.96
N GLN A 153 4.01 8.65 22.88
CA GLN A 153 4.25 8.89 24.30
C GLN A 153 5.23 7.87 24.90
N PHE A 154 5.19 6.62 24.44
CA PHE A 154 6.15 5.61 24.87
C PHE A 154 7.57 6.00 24.44
N LEU A 155 7.78 6.36 23.17
CA LEU A 155 9.09 6.73 22.62
C LEU A 155 9.68 7.95 23.36
N ILE A 156 8.85 8.98 23.61
CA ILE A 156 9.24 10.15 24.41
C ILE A 156 9.69 9.72 25.82
N ASN A 157 8.97 8.79 26.45
CA ASN A 157 9.25 8.36 27.82
C ASN A 157 10.47 7.42 27.91
N SER A 158 10.77 6.64 26.87
CA SER A 158 11.87 5.66 26.87
C SER A 158 13.23 6.25 26.46
N SER A 159 13.28 7.50 25.97
CA SER A 159 14.51 8.12 25.43
C SER A 159 15.16 7.31 24.29
N GLU A 160 14.33 6.61 23.51
CA GLU A 160 14.72 5.99 22.23
C GLU A 160 14.26 6.85 21.05
#